data_AF-A0A653PXW2-F1
#
_entry.id   AF-A0A653PXW2-F1
#
_cell.length_a   1.000
_cell.length_b   1.000
_cell.length_c   1.000
_cell.angle_alpha   90.00
_cell.angle_beta   90.00
_cell.angle_gamma   90.00
#
_symmetry.space_group_name_H-M   'P 1'
#
loop_
_entity.id
_entity.type
_entity.pdbx_description
1 polymer ?
#
loop_
_entity_poly.entity_id
_entity_poly.type
_entity_poly.pdbx_seq_one_letter_code
_entity_poly.pdbx_strand_id
1 'polypeptide(L)'
;MVQDDVRYETKSVKAVRGLEARTIAKWAQEGWELETQTPGRVRTELLFRRPKKAMPKGLLIGIGGLAALVVVGGITGAVLMSGGTPTEPTAAPGSPTPSTEPNAMPSEPSGVPSEPSPTPQTASDAPELTSEKPEQPTAVAEEPYAYAGPQYDVVVVDRNQGPARLTSYWVSTQEFDYSTEDYKEQVKLLVADVARAEGAAELVVQVVTDQDIALAESPSTYQAFAAERGNDYVINTIPQKEKSGWVATYTGGFDYNTGKASRSARAYEVVWRPYATSELETWKPTLTD
;
A
#
# COMPACT_ATOMS: atom_id res chain seq x y z
N MET A 1 28.33 14.08 -33.91
CA MET A 1 27.58 14.15 -32.63
C MET A 1 26.36 13.26 -32.81
N VAL A 2 26.31 12.12 -32.13
CA VAL A 2 25.15 11.23 -32.17
C VAL A 2 24.14 11.80 -31.18
N GLN A 3 23.03 12.34 -31.66
CA GLN A 3 21.88 12.60 -30.78
C GLN A 3 21.25 11.24 -30.53
N ASP A 4 21.44 10.70 -29.32
CA ASP A 4 20.68 9.54 -28.87
C ASP A 4 19.21 9.95 -28.80
N ASP A 5 18.43 9.47 -29.77
CA ASP A 5 17.00 9.72 -29.86
C ASP A 5 16.29 9.02 -28.69
N VAL A 6 15.97 9.79 -27.65
CA VAL A 6 15.30 9.27 -26.45
C VAL A 6 13.85 8.97 -26.80
N ARG A 7 13.56 7.70 -27.05
CA ARG A 7 12.18 7.24 -27.24
C ARG A 7 11.45 7.26 -25.92
N TYR A 8 10.22 7.77 -25.89
CA TYR A 8 9.36 7.77 -24.70
C TYR A 8 8.28 6.69 -24.80
N GLU A 9 7.87 6.16 -23.66
CA GLU A 9 6.62 5.39 -23.49
C GLU A 9 5.59 6.32 -22.86
N THR A 10 4.35 6.32 -23.37
CA THR A 10 3.24 7.09 -22.80
C THR A 10 2.18 6.17 -22.21
N LYS A 11 1.43 6.66 -21.21
CA LYS A 11 0.38 5.91 -20.53
C LYS A 11 -0.73 6.85 -20.07
N SER A 12 -1.97 6.56 -20.44
CA SER A 12 -3.15 7.27 -19.92
C SER A 12 -3.73 6.54 -18.71
N VAL A 13 -4.07 7.30 -17.66
CA VAL A 13 -4.63 6.82 -16.40
C VAL A 13 -5.80 7.73 -16.00
N LYS A 14 -6.91 7.15 -15.53
CA LYS A 14 -8.05 7.92 -15.01
C LYS A 14 -8.00 7.97 -13.49
N ALA A 15 -7.94 9.16 -12.93
CA ALA A 15 -8.05 9.42 -11.50
C ALA A 15 -9.46 9.92 -11.15
N VAL A 16 -9.96 9.57 -9.97
CA VAL A 16 -11.18 10.22 -9.42
C VAL A 16 -10.84 11.68 -9.14
N ARG A 17 -11.75 12.59 -9.47
CA ARG A 17 -11.53 14.03 -9.24
C ARG A 17 -11.29 14.30 -7.76
N GLY A 18 -10.21 15.03 -7.45
CA GLY A 18 -9.73 15.26 -6.08
C GLY A 18 -8.66 14.27 -5.60
N LEU A 19 -8.45 13.15 -6.29
CA LEU A 19 -7.42 12.14 -5.98
C LEU A 19 -6.29 12.10 -7.03
N GLU A 20 -6.18 13.12 -7.88
CA GLU A 20 -5.16 13.18 -8.93
C GLU A 20 -3.75 13.20 -8.34
N ALA A 21 -3.52 13.96 -7.27
CA ALA A 21 -2.21 14.06 -6.63
C ALA A 21 -1.69 12.69 -6.14
N ARG A 22 -2.58 11.85 -5.60
CA ARG A 22 -2.24 10.47 -5.19
C ARG A 22 -1.84 9.61 -6.40
N THR A 23 -2.61 9.75 -7.49
CA THR A 23 -2.33 9.02 -8.74
C THR A 23 -1.00 9.49 -9.33
N ILE A 24 -0.75 10.80 -9.38
CA ILE A 24 0.51 11.38 -9.88
C ILE A 24 1.70 10.91 -9.02
N ALA A 25 1.59 10.96 -7.69
CA ALA A 25 2.65 10.52 -6.79
C ALA A 25 2.99 9.03 -6.98
N LYS A 26 1.98 8.18 -7.15
CA LYS A 26 2.16 6.75 -7.46
C LYS A 26 2.97 6.55 -8.74
N TRP A 27 2.54 7.17 -9.85
CA TRP A 27 3.23 7.02 -11.14
C TRP A 27 4.63 7.63 -11.14
N ALA A 28 4.84 8.76 -10.44
CA ALA A 28 6.16 9.36 -10.26
C ALA A 28 7.15 8.42 -9.56
N GLN A 29 6.71 7.67 -8.54
CA GLN A 29 7.55 6.66 -7.88
C GLN A 29 7.97 5.51 -8.81
N GLU A 30 7.15 5.21 -9.81
CA GLU A 30 7.45 4.22 -10.85
C GLU A 30 8.30 4.79 -12.02
N GLY A 31 8.79 6.02 -11.88
CA GLY A 31 9.60 6.70 -12.89
C GLY A 31 8.81 7.24 -14.07
N TRP A 32 7.49 7.43 -13.91
CA TRP A 32 6.64 8.09 -14.89
C TRP A 32 6.45 9.57 -14.56
N GLU A 33 6.57 10.42 -15.56
CA GLU A 33 6.36 11.86 -15.45
C GLU A 33 4.99 12.22 -15.98
N LEU A 34 4.27 13.11 -15.29
CA LEU A 34 3.01 13.63 -15.80
C LEU A 34 3.28 14.52 -17.01
N GLU A 35 2.67 14.18 -18.14
CA GLU A 35 2.74 14.94 -19.39
C GLU A 35 1.52 15.84 -19.58
N THR A 36 0.31 15.33 -19.32
CA THR A 36 -0.93 16.11 -19.51
C THR A 36 -1.99 15.68 -18.51
N GLN A 37 -2.81 16.63 -18.07
CA GLN A 37 -3.98 16.40 -17.24
C GLN A 37 -5.21 16.98 -17.95
N THR A 38 -6.23 16.14 -18.16
CA THR A 38 -7.50 16.53 -18.79
C THR A 38 -8.64 16.36 -17.77
N PRO A 39 -9.07 17.46 -17.13
CA PRO A 39 -10.14 17.41 -16.12
C PRO A 39 -11.49 17.05 -16.75
N GLY A 40 -12.16 16.04 -16.19
CA GLY A 40 -13.54 15.69 -16.51
C GLY A 40 -14.50 16.03 -15.37
N ARG A 41 -15.79 15.71 -15.54
CA ARG A 41 -16.82 16.01 -14.52
C ARG A 41 -16.60 15.22 -13.22
N VAL A 42 -16.31 13.93 -13.33
CA VAL A 42 -16.15 12.99 -12.20
C VAL A 42 -14.74 12.41 -12.11
N ARG A 43 -14.06 12.27 -13.26
CA ARG A 43 -12.71 11.71 -13.35
C ARG A 43 -11.83 12.65 -14.16
N THR A 44 -10.55 12.66 -13.81
CA THR A 44 -9.51 13.39 -14.53
C THR A 44 -8.63 12.37 -15.24
N GLU A 45 -8.42 12.57 -16.53
CA GLU A 45 -7.47 11.77 -17.31
C GLU A 45 -6.06 12.35 -17.14
N LEU A 46 -5.09 11.50 -16.87
CA LEU A 46 -3.70 11.82 -16.62
C LEU A 46 -2.87 11.04 -17.63
N LEU A 47 -2.18 11.76 -18.52
CA LEU A 47 -1.22 11.19 -19.44
C LEU A 47 0.16 11.29 -18.82
N PHE A 48 0.84 10.16 -18.71
CA PHE A 48 2.19 10.05 -18.21
C PHE A 48 3.15 9.64 -19.33
N ARG A 49 4.43 9.99 -19.19
CA ARG A 49 5.52 9.54 -20.06
C ARG A 49 6.72 9.07 -19.26
N ARG A 50 7.54 8.19 -19.83
CA ARG A 50 8.85 7.84 -19.28
C ARG A 50 9.84 7.48 -20.40
N PRO A 51 11.16 7.66 -20.21
CA PRO A 51 12.16 7.24 -21.19
C PRO A 51 12.15 5.72 -21.38
N LYS A 52 12.05 5.27 -22.63
CA LYS A 52 12.20 3.86 -23.00
C LYS A 52 13.67 3.49 -22.86
N LYS A 53 14.00 2.66 -21.86
CA LYS A 53 15.35 2.11 -21.74
C LYS A 53 15.68 1.36 -23.04
N ALA A 54 16.70 1.83 -23.76
CA ALA A 54 17.19 1.13 -24.95
C ALA A 54 17.76 -0.22 -24.48
N MET A 55 17.05 -1.31 -24.78
CA MET A 55 17.57 -2.65 -24.50
C MET A 55 18.83 -2.88 -25.36
N PRO A 56 19.94 -3.36 -24.77
CA PRO A 56 21.09 -3.78 -25.57
C PRO A 56 20.67 -4.92 -26.50
N LYS A 57 20.99 -4.78 -27.80
CA LYS A 57 20.55 -5.65 -28.91
C LYS A 57 20.95 -7.14 -28.78
N GLY A 58 21.59 -7.55 -27.68
CA GLY A 58 22.03 -8.91 -27.40
C GLY A 58 21.14 -9.72 -26.44
N LEU A 59 20.08 -9.15 -25.87
CA LEU A 59 19.18 -9.84 -24.95
C LEU A 59 17.87 -10.28 -25.66
N LEU A 60 18.00 -11.03 -26.76
CA LEU A 60 16.87 -11.69 -27.44
C LEU A 60 17.01 -13.22 -27.33
N ILE A 61 17.09 -13.71 -26.10
CA ILE A 61 16.87 -15.13 -25.80
C ILE A 61 15.76 -15.19 -24.74
N GLY A 62 14.54 -15.48 -25.21
CA GLY A 62 13.47 -16.12 -24.46
C GLY A 62 12.96 -15.43 -23.19
N ILE A 63 12.19 -14.35 -23.32
CA ILE A 63 11.16 -13.99 -22.33
C ILE A 63 9.91 -13.51 -23.09
N GLY A 64 9.22 -14.46 -23.72
CA GLY A 64 7.83 -14.25 -24.11
C GLY A 64 6.96 -14.38 -22.87
N GLY A 65 6.37 -13.28 -22.42
CA GLY A 65 5.32 -13.31 -21.39
C GLY A 65 5.69 -12.74 -20.01
N LEU A 66 6.34 -11.59 -19.93
CA LEU A 66 6.47 -10.87 -18.65
C LEU A 66 6.02 -9.41 -18.77
N ALA A 67 4.73 -9.23 -19.01
CA ALA A 67 4.00 -8.01 -18.64
C ALA A 67 2.88 -8.41 -17.67
N ALA A 68 3.27 -9.08 -16.59
CA ALA A 68 2.39 -9.30 -15.46
C ALA A 68 2.15 -7.94 -14.79
N LEU A 69 0.90 -7.48 -14.88
CA LEU A 69 0.33 -6.43 -14.05
C LEU A 69 0.61 -6.79 -12.59
N VAL A 70 1.63 -6.18 -12.01
CA VAL A 70 1.76 -6.09 -10.55
C VAL A 70 0.67 -5.11 -10.12
N VAL A 71 -0.51 -5.64 -9.79
CA VAL A 71 -1.57 -4.94 -9.08
C VAL A 71 -1.09 -4.80 -7.64
N VAL A 72 -0.22 -3.82 -7.38
CA VAL A 72 -0.11 -3.28 -6.03
C VAL A 72 -1.34 -2.42 -5.81
N GLY A 73 -2.19 -2.90 -4.90
CA GLY A 73 -3.47 -2.34 -4.50
C GLY A 73 -3.53 -0.82 -4.58
N GLY A 74 -4.48 -0.33 -5.37
CA GLY A 74 -4.75 1.08 -5.56
C GLY A 74 -5.27 1.38 -6.96
N ILE A 75 -6.60 1.36 -7.09
CA ILE A 75 -7.43 1.87 -8.18
C ILE A 75 -7.30 1.11 -9.53
N THR A 76 -8.00 -0.02 -9.67
CA THR A 76 -8.42 -0.53 -10.98
C THR A 76 -9.67 0.21 -11.45
N GLY A 77 -9.47 1.28 -12.22
CA GLY A 77 -10.47 1.83 -13.12
C GLY A 77 -10.40 1.08 -14.46
N ALA A 78 -11.51 0.45 -14.84
CA ALA A 78 -11.72 -0.32 -16.06
C ALA A 78 -10.88 0.14 -17.29
N VAL A 79 -10.06 -0.78 -17.81
CA VAL A 79 -9.40 -0.69 -19.11
C VAL A 79 -10.46 -0.94 -20.19
N LEU A 80 -10.88 0.12 -20.88
CA LEU A 80 -11.53 0.01 -22.19
C LEU A 80 -10.44 0.25 -23.24
N MET A 81 -10.01 -0.83 -23.90
CA MET A 81 -9.20 -0.77 -25.11
C MET A 81 -10.08 -0.28 -26.26
N SER A 82 -9.95 0.99 -26.64
CA SER A 82 -10.41 1.45 -27.96
C SER A 82 -9.18 1.68 -28.83
N GLY A 83 -9.06 0.85 -29.87
CA GLY A 83 -8.04 0.99 -30.89
C GLY A 83 -8.19 2.28 -31.67
N GLY A 84 -7.07 2.98 -31.87
CA GLY A 84 -6.93 4.11 -32.76
C GLY A 84 -5.50 4.13 -33.30
N THR A 85 -5.39 4.00 -34.62
CA THR A 85 -4.18 3.98 -35.44
C THR A 85 -3.29 5.23 -35.27
N PRO A 86 -1.98 5.13 -35.58
CA PRO A 86 -1.01 6.19 -35.31
C PRO A 86 -1.05 7.29 -36.38
N THR A 87 -1.10 8.55 -35.95
CA THR A 87 -0.80 9.71 -36.80
C THR A 87 0.51 10.34 -36.31
N GLU A 88 1.47 10.48 -37.23
CA GLU A 88 2.80 11.07 -37.05
C GLU A 88 2.77 12.54 -36.54
N PRO A 89 3.86 13.03 -35.92
CA PRO A 89 3.90 14.35 -35.28
C PRO A 89 4.43 15.45 -36.22
N THR A 90 3.77 16.60 -36.21
CA THR A 90 4.30 17.86 -36.76
C THR A 90 5.21 18.54 -35.73
N ALA A 91 6.47 18.69 -36.10
CA ALA A 91 7.49 19.45 -35.38
C ALA A 91 7.37 20.97 -35.61
N ALA A 92 7.68 21.77 -34.58
CA ALA A 92 8.26 23.11 -34.70
C ALA A 92 8.83 23.60 -33.34
N PRO A 93 9.82 24.53 -33.32
CA PRO A 93 10.96 24.46 -32.41
C PRO A 93 11.14 25.67 -31.47
N GLY A 94 12.04 25.55 -30.48
CA GLY A 94 12.63 26.69 -29.75
C GLY A 94 13.42 26.31 -28.50
N SER A 95 14.76 26.32 -28.59
CA SER A 95 15.75 26.08 -27.52
C SER A 95 16.06 27.35 -26.67
N PRO A 96 17.12 27.41 -25.82
CA PRO A 96 17.05 27.19 -24.37
C PRO A 96 17.64 28.36 -23.53
N THR A 97 17.61 28.25 -22.20
CA THR A 97 18.60 28.94 -21.33
C THR A 97 18.84 28.13 -20.06
N PRO A 98 20.09 27.76 -19.72
CA PRO A 98 20.42 27.16 -18.43
C PRO A 98 20.87 28.24 -17.44
N SER A 99 20.60 28.05 -16.15
CA SER A 99 21.34 28.73 -15.08
C SER A 99 21.72 27.71 -14.02
N THR A 100 23.02 27.52 -13.89
CA THR A 100 23.72 26.69 -12.92
C THR A 100 24.29 27.63 -11.87
N GLU A 101 24.05 27.36 -10.58
CA GLU A 101 25.11 27.58 -9.59
C GLU A 101 24.98 26.61 -8.40
N PRO A 102 26.09 26.00 -7.94
CA PRO A 102 26.11 24.98 -6.89
C PRO A 102 26.37 25.62 -5.52
N ASN A 103 25.81 25.04 -4.45
CA ASN A 103 26.25 25.40 -3.10
C ASN A 103 26.72 24.17 -2.30
N ALA A 104 27.79 24.43 -1.57
CA ALA A 104 28.78 23.48 -1.12
C ALA A 104 28.41 22.76 0.19
N MET A 105 28.93 21.54 0.30
CA MET A 105 29.06 20.74 1.51
C MET A 105 30.11 21.36 2.45
N PRO A 106 29.92 21.29 3.77
CA PRO A 106 31.06 21.10 4.67
C PRO A 106 31.05 19.74 5.40
N SER A 107 32.24 19.13 5.45
CA SER A 107 32.57 17.88 6.14
C SER A 107 32.92 18.08 7.63
N GLU A 108 32.48 17.11 8.45
CA GLU A 108 33.17 16.44 9.61
C GLU A 108 33.80 17.26 10.78
N PRO A 109 34.02 16.69 12.00
CA PRO A 109 34.53 15.33 12.23
C PRO A 109 33.99 14.50 13.42
N SER A 110 34.37 13.22 13.31
CA SER A 110 34.36 12.11 14.26
C SER A 110 34.87 12.41 15.68
N GLY A 111 34.28 11.71 16.66
CA GLY A 111 34.80 11.58 18.03
C GLY A 111 34.16 10.40 18.79
N VAL A 112 34.90 9.30 18.91
CA VAL A 112 34.79 8.20 19.90
C VAL A 112 36.26 7.94 20.33
N PRO A 113 36.63 7.33 21.47
CA PRO A 113 35.83 6.63 22.48
C PRO A 113 36.30 6.87 23.95
N SER A 114 35.62 6.27 24.94
CA SER A 114 36.25 5.42 26.00
C SER A 114 35.26 5.06 27.13
N GLU A 115 35.09 3.75 27.35
CA GLU A 115 34.79 3.12 28.64
C GLU A 115 36.11 3.07 29.46
N PRO A 116 36.10 3.02 30.82
CA PRO A 116 35.69 1.80 31.52
C PRO A 116 34.94 2.00 32.87
N SER A 117 34.25 0.93 33.28
CA SER A 117 33.77 0.65 34.65
C SER A 117 34.93 0.55 35.67
N PRO A 118 34.74 0.84 36.98
CA PRO A 118 34.28 -0.22 37.90
C PRO A 118 33.41 0.24 39.09
N THR A 119 32.61 -0.70 39.62
CA THR A 119 31.96 -0.68 40.95
C THR A 119 32.99 -1.03 42.05
N PRO A 120 32.84 -0.54 43.31
CA PRO A 120 32.37 -1.45 44.38
C PRO A 120 31.57 -0.82 45.56
N GLN A 121 30.52 -1.53 45.99
CA GLN A 121 30.17 -1.97 47.37
C GLN A 121 30.28 -1.01 48.59
N THR A 122 29.15 -0.81 49.32
CA THR A 122 28.90 -1.32 50.71
C THR A 122 28.03 -0.41 51.62
N ALA A 123 27.01 -1.06 52.20
CA ALA A 123 26.34 -0.90 53.51
C ALA A 123 25.50 0.34 53.90
N SER A 124 24.28 -0.02 54.32
CA SER A 124 23.56 0.38 55.53
C SER A 124 23.61 1.84 55.98
N ASP A 125 22.45 2.48 55.93
CA ASP A 125 21.80 2.84 57.19
C ASP A 125 20.27 2.85 57.04
N ALA A 126 19.60 2.28 58.04
CA ALA A 126 18.15 2.33 58.20
C ALA A 126 17.81 3.57 59.03
N PRO A 127 16.63 4.16 58.81
CA PRO A 127 15.71 4.15 59.94
C PRO A 127 14.29 3.75 59.57
N GLU A 128 13.78 2.90 60.45
CA GLU A 128 12.41 2.61 60.83
C GLU A 128 11.45 3.81 60.62
N LEU A 129 10.53 3.66 59.66
CA LEU A 129 9.35 4.50 59.49
C LEU A 129 8.15 3.58 59.19
N THR A 130 7.33 3.42 60.22
CA THR A 130 5.87 3.27 60.20
C THR A 130 5.27 2.51 59.02
N SER A 131 4.93 1.24 59.25
CA SER A 131 4.11 0.43 58.34
C SER A 131 2.67 0.97 58.27
N GLU A 132 2.43 1.92 57.38
CA GLU A 132 1.11 2.13 56.80
C GLU A 132 1.03 1.22 55.56
N LYS A 133 0.26 0.14 55.68
CA LYS A 133 -0.04 -0.79 54.59
C LYS A 133 -0.64 0.02 53.44
N PRO A 134 0.03 0.17 52.28
CA PRO A 134 -0.60 0.79 51.13
C PRO A 134 -1.78 -0.08 50.76
N GLU A 135 -2.97 0.50 50.68
CA GLU A 135 -4.09 -0.09 49.96
C GLU A 135 -3.61 -0.30 48.52
N GLN A 136 -3.17 -1.51 48.23
CA GLN A 136 -2.82 -1.96 46.90
C GLN A 136 -4.03 -1.66 46.02
N PRO A 137 -3.89 -0.83 44.96
CA PRO A 137 -4.97 -0.62 44.01
C PRO A 137 -5.42 -1.99 43.56
N THR A 138 -6.70 -2.29 43.77
CA THR A 138 -7.30 -3.53 43.29
C THR A 138 -7.14 -3.46 41.77
N ALA A 139 -6.22 -4.26 41.23
CA ALA A 139 -6.05 -4.41 39.80
C ALA A 139 -7.40 -4.92 39.27
N VAL A 140 -8.14 -4.03 38.61
CA VAL A 140 -9.34 -4.42 37.89
C VAL A 140 -8.84 -5.35 36.80
N ALA A 141 -9.15 -6.65 36.94
CA ALA A 141 -8.90 -7.61 35.89
C ALA A 141 -9.73 -7.18 34.68
N GLU A 142 -9.07 -6.70 33.64
CA GLU A 142 -9.72 -6.42 32.36
C GLU A 142 -10.34 -7.73 31.86
N GLU A 143 -11.63 -7.70 31.51
CA GLU A 143 -12.29 -8.88 30.95
C GLU A 143 -11.61 -9.26 29.63
N PRO A 144 -11.41 -10.56 29.36
CA PRO A 144 -10.72 -11.00 28.15
C PRO A 144 -11.53 -10.59 26.91
N TYR A 145 -10.86 -9.93 25.96
CA TYR A 145 -11.43 -9.56 24.67
C TYR A 145 -12.09 -10.77 23.99
N ALA A 146 -13.37 -10.61 23.61
CA ALA A 146 -14.13 -11.62 22.88
C ALA A 146 -14.55 -11.08 21.51
N TYR A 147 -14.03 -11.69 20.44
CA TYR A 147 -14.40 -11.32 19.08
C TYR A 147 -15.88 -11.64 18.79
N ALA A 148 -16.64 -10.61 18.41
CA ALA A 148 -18.07 -10.71 18.10
C ALA A 148 -18.40 -10.48 16.61
N GLY A 149 -17.38 -10.48 15.75
CA GLY A 149 -17.53 -10.23 14.31
C GLY A 149 -17.84 -11.49 13.49
N PRO A 150 -17.91 -11.34 12.15
CA PRO A 150 -18.11 -12.46 11.23
C PRO A 150 -16.95 -13.46 11.27
N GLN A 151 -17.21 -14.73 10.95
CA GLN A 151 -16.13 -15.70 10.79
C GLN A 151 -15.23 -15.33 9.61
N TYR A 152 -13.92 -15.44 9.81
CA TYR A 152 -12.93 -15.17 8.77
C TYR A 152 -11.70 -16.07 8.93
N ASP A 153 -10.97 -16.24 7.84
CA ASP A 153 -9.69 -16.93 7.77
C ASP A 153 -8.58 -15.97 7.31
N VAL A 154 -7.45 -15.97 8.00
CA VAL A 154 -6.21 -15.34 7.49
C VAL A 154 -5.58 -16.29 6.47
N VAL A 155 -5.74 -15.99 5.19
CA VAL A 155 -5.29 -16.84 4.07
C VAL A 155 -3.79 -16.68 3.83
N VAL A 156 -3.32 -15.42 3.78
CA VAL A 156 -1.91 -15.09 3.50
C VAL A 156 -1.44 -13.94 4.38
N VAL A 157 -0.17 -14.00 4.82
CA VAL A 157 0.49 -12.92 5.54
C VAL A 157 1.79 -12.54 4.83
N ASP A 158 1.79 -11.37 4.20
CA ASP A 158 2.95 -10.81 3.50
C ASP A 158 3.69 -9.83 4.42
N ARG A 159 4.65 -10.36 5.18
CA ARG A 159 5.45 -9.56 6.12
C ARG A 159 6.38 -8.60 5.38
N ASN A 160 6.33 -7.32 5.74
CA ASN A 160 7.19 -6.26 5.20
C ASN A 160 7.12 -6.04 3.68
N GLN A 161 6.08 -6.52 3.01
CA GLN A 161 5.91 -6.37 1.55
C GLN A 161 4.96 -5.22 1.18
N GLY A 162 4.18 -4.72 2.14
CA GLY A 162 3.24 -3.63 1.92
C GLY A 162 3.93 -2.28 1.73
N PRO A 163 3.16 -1.23 1.39
CA PRO A 163 3.66 0.13 1.34
C PRO A 163 4.31 0.50 2.67
N ALA A 164 5.42 1.25 2.64
CA ALA A 164 6.23 1.55 3.82
C ALA A 164 6.66 0.32 4.66
N ARG A 165 6.80 -0.86 4.03
CA ARG A 165 7.14 -2.13 4.69
C ARG A 165 6.11 -2.58 5.72
N LEU A 166 4.84 -2.23 5.53
CA LEU A 166 3.77 -2.75 6.37
C LEU A 166 3.55 -4.26 6.11
N THR A 167 3.17 -5.00 7.14
CA THR A 167 2.67 -6.37 6.98
C THR A 167 1.28 -6.31 6.36
N SER A 168 1.05 -7.12 5.31
CA SER A 168 -0.26 -7.24 4.68
C SER A 168 -0.92 -8.57 5.04
N TYR A 169 -2.14 -8.50 5.53
CA TYR A 169 -3.00 -9.62 5.85
C TYR A 169 -4.05 -9.78 4.76
N TRP A 170 -4.12 -10.96 4.15
CA TRP A 170 -5.20 -11.33 3.25
C TRP A 170 -6.20 -12.19 4.01
N VAL A 171 -7.41 -11.67 4.15
CA VAL A 171 -8.46 -12.27 4.94
C VAL A 171 -9.62 -12.66 4.03
N SER A 172 -10.08 -13.90 4.17
CA SER A 172 -11.28 -14.39 3.51
C SER A 172 -12.43 -14.50 4.50
N THR A 173 -13.62 -14.10 4.08
CA THR A 173 -14.87 -14.18 4.85
C THR A 173 -15.99 -14.71 3.96
N GLN A 174 -17.12 -15.06 4.56
CA GLN A 174 -18.37 -15.28 3.82
C GLN A 174 -18.85 -13.98 3.16
N GLU A 175 -19.72 -14.11 2.16
CA GLU A 175 -20.34 -12.96 1.49
C GLU A 175 -21.25 -12.19 2.46
N PHE A 176 -21.19 -10.85 2.38
CA PHE A 176 -22.01 -9.96 3.19
C PHE A 176 -23.31 -9.57 2.48
N ASP A 177 -24.29 -9.14 3.28
CA ASP A 177 -25.43 -8.39 2.75
C ASP A 177 -25.02 -6.92 2.49
N TYR A 178 -24.75 -6.60 1.23
CA TYR A 178 -24.39 -5.25 0.79
C TYR A 178 -25.59 -4.34 0.55
N SER A 179 -26.83 -4.78 0.83
CA SER A 179 -28.01 -3.94 0.73
C SER A 179 -28.16 -2.93 1.87
N THR A 180 -27.37 -3.13 2.94
CA THR A 180 -27.28 -2.25 4.12
C THR A 180 -25.83 -1.85 4.37
N GLU A 181 -25.59 -0.95 5.32
CA GLU A 181 -24.25 -0.54 5.73
C GLU A 181 -23.65 -1.46 6.81
N ASP A 182 -24.40 -2.45 7.30
CA ASP A 182 -23.98 -3.33 8.40
C ASP A 182 -22.70 -4.11 8.06
N TYR A 183 -22.46 -4.40 6.76
CA TYR A 183 -21.22 -5.04 6.32
C TYR A 183 -19.97 -4.21 6.66
N LYS A 184 -20.06 -2.87 6.66
CA LYS A 184 -18.92 -2.01 6.99
C LYS A 184 -18.51 -2.18 8.45
N GLU A 185 -19.48 -2.26 9.35
CA GLU A 185 -19.24 -2.51 10.77
C GLU A 185 -18.68 -3.92 11.00
N GLN A 186 -19.19 -4.92 10.29
CA GLN A 186 -18.65 -6.29 10.34
C GLN A 186 -17.19 -6.36 9.84
N VAL A 187 -16.86 -5.65 8.77
CA VAL A 187 -15.48 -5.55 8.26
C VAL A 187 -14.58 -4.79 9.25
N LYS A 188 -15.05 -3.70 9.87
CA LYS A 188 -14.30 -2.97 10.89
C LYS A 188 -13.99 -3.86 12.10
N LEU A 189 -14.94 -4.68 12.54
CA LEU A 189 -14.71 -5.66 13.61
C LEU A 189 -13.59 -6.63 13.24
N LEU A 190 -13.63 -7.20 12.04
CA LEU A 190 -12.57 -8.08 11.50
C LEU A 190 -11.20 -7.38 11.47
N VAL A 191 -11.13 -6.17 10.92
CA VAL A 191 -9.87 -5.42 10.85
C VAL A 191 -9.33 -5.09 12.25
N ALA A 192 -10.22 -4.73 13.18
CA ALA A 192 -9.83 -4.45 14.56
C ALA A 192 -9.33 -5.71 15.28
N ASP A 193 -9.92 -6.87 15.01
CA ASP A 193 -9.45 -8.15 15.54
C ASP A 193 -8.05 -8.52 15.02
N VAL A 194 -7.82 -8.41 13.70
CA VAL A 194 -6.50 -8.60 13.09
C VAL A 194 -5.47 -7.63 13.68
N ALA A 195 -5.85 -6.35 13.86
CA ALA A 195 -4.98 -5.33 14.45
C ALA A 195 -4.64 -5.60 15.92
N ARG A 196 -5.60 -6.11 16.71
CA ARG A 196 -5.35 -6.55 18.09
C ARG A 196 -4.42 -7.75 18.12
N ALA A 197 -4.63 -8.74 17.25
CA ALA A 197 -3.78 -9.93 17.16
C ALA A 197 -2.34 -9.58 16.76
N GLU A 198 -2.14 -8.60 15.87
CA GLU A 198 -0.81 -8.07 15.52
C GLU A 198 -0.23 -7.16 16.62
N GLY A 199 -1.07 -6.54 17.44
CA GLY A 199 -0.68 -5.53 18.43
C GLY A 199 -0.35 -4.17 17.80
N ALA A 200 -0.81 -3.90 16.57
CA ALA A 200 -0.54 -2.66 15.85
C ALA A 200 -1.68 -2.30 14.90
N ALA A 201 -1.91 -0.99 14.71
CA ALA A 201 -2.84 -0.50 13.69
C ALA A 201 -2.12 -0.23 12.35
N GLU A 202 -0.79 -0.15 12.35
CA GLU A 202 0.07 0.05 11.19
C GLU A 202 0.27 -1.27 10.41
N LEU A 203 -0.75 -1.66 9.66
CA LEU A 203 -0.77 -2.84 8.80
C LEU A 203 -1.71 -2.63 7.62
N VAL A 204 -1.71 -3.57 6.69
CA VAL A 204 -2.70 -3.64 5.60
C VAL A 204 -3.59 -4.85 5.82
N VAL A 205 -4.91 -4.70 5.71
CA VAL A 205 -5.86 -5.83 5.64
C VAL A 205 -6.63 -5.78 4.34
N GLN A 206 -6.55 -6.84 3.57
CA GLN A 206 -7.30 -7.06 2.33
C GLN A 206 -8.42 -8.04 2.65
N VAL A 207 -9.67 -7.60 2.54
CA VAL A 207 -10.85 -8.44 2.87
C VAL A 207 -11.51 -8.89 1.57
N VAL A 208 -11.58 -10.21 1.39
CA VAL A 208 -12.15 -10.86 0.20
C VAL A 208 -13.16 -11.94 0.56
N THR A 209 -14.06 -12.30 -0.34
CA THR A 209 -15.02 -13.40 -0.14
C THR A 209 -14.61 -14.70 -0.83
N ASP A 210 -13.52 -14.68 -1.60
CA ASP A 210 -12.97 -15.86 -2.28
C ASP A 210 -11.46 -15.95 -2.04
N GLN A 211 -11.02 -17.07 -1.48
CA GLN A 211 -9.61 -17.30 -1.15
C GLN A 211 -8.70 -17.30 -2.39
N ASP A 212 -9.20 -17.65 -3.57
CA ASP A 212 -8.42 -17.58 -4.81
C ASP A 212 -7.97 -16.13 -5.09
N ILE A 213 -8.77 -15.13 -4.71
CA ILE A 213 -8.38 -13.72 -4.86
C ILE A 213 -7.18 -13.44 -3.96
N ALA A 214 -7.24 -13.84 -2.69
CA ALA A 214 -6.13 -13.66 -1.75
C ALA A 214 -4.84 -14.34 -2.23
N LEU A 215 -4.94 -15.58 -2.69
CA LEU A 215 -3.80 -16.36 -3.17
C LEU A 215 -3.21 -15.83 -4.47
N ALA A 216 -4.05 -15.32 -5.37
CA ALA A 216 -3.62 -14.73 -6.62
C ALA A 216 -3.03 -13.33 -6.44
N GLU A 217 -3.59 -12.50 -5.57
CA GLU A 217 -3.18 -11.10 -5.47
C GLU A 217 -2.06 -10.86 -4.44
N SER A 218 -1.80 -11.86 -3.57
CA SER A 218 -0.66 -11.81 -2.67
C SER A 218 0.68 -12.00 -3.41
N PRO A 219 1.67 -11.11 -3.19
CA PRO A 219 3.00 -11.25 -3.76
C PRO A 219 3.73 -12.55 -3.40
N SER A 220 3.50 -13.11 -2.21
CA SER A 220 4.20 -14.32 -1.76
C SER A 220 3.62 -15.61 -2.31
N THR A 221 2.33 -15.64 -2.68
CA THR A 221 1.67 -16.84 -3.18
C THR A 221 1.38 -16.82 -4.67
N TYR A 222 1.37 -15.65 -5.34
CA TYR A 222 1.03 -15.51 -6.76
C TYR A 222 1.73 -16.54 -7.66
N GLN A 223 3.05 -16.71 -7.52
CA GLN A 223 3.80 -17.61 -8.40
C GLN A 223 3.38 -19.07 -8.25
N ALA A 224 3.18 -19.54 -7.02
CA ALA A 224 2.74 -20.91 -6.75
C ALA A 224 1.29 -21.11 -7.23
N PHE A 225 0.42 -20.14 -6.94
CA PHE A 225 -0.97 -20.16 -7.38
C PHE A 225 -1.09 -20.19 -8.91
N ALA A 226 -0.33 -19.36 -9.62
CA ALA A 226 -0.30 -19.33 -11.07
C ALA A 226 0.28 -20.62 -11.68
N ALA A 227 1.29 -21.23 -11.03
CA ALA A 227 1.83 -22.52 -11.46
C ALA A 227 0.82 -23.66 -11.30
N GLU A 228 0.01 -23.64 -10.24
CA GLU A 228 -1.01 -24.66 -9.96
C GLU A 228 -2.27 -24.49 -10.83
N ARG A 229 -2.82 -23.27 -10.90
CA ARG A 229 -4.08 -22.97 -11.59
C ARG A 229 -3.90 -22.67 -13.08
N GLY A 230 -2.70 -22.29 -13.49
CA GLY A 230 -2.37 -21.83 -14.84
C GLY A 230 -2.58 -20.33 -15.06
N ASN A 231 -1.71 -19.74 -15.89
CA ASN A 231 -1.77 -18.30 -16.21
C ASN A 231 -3.11 -17.86 -16.81
N ASP A 232 -3.76 -18.72 -17.61
CA ASP A 232 -5.07 -18.39 -18.20
C ASP A 232 -6.16 -18.23 -17.13
N TYR A 233 -6.12 -19.03 -16.06
CA TYR A 233 -7.03 -18.89 -14.93
C TYR A 233 -6.78 -17.57 -14.21
N VAL A 234 -5.53 -17.28 -13.90
CA VAL A 234 -5.13 -16.03 -13.22
C VAL A 234 -5.54 -14.80 -14.04
N ILE A 235 -5.26 -14.78 -15.34
CA ILE A 235 -5.50 -13.61 -16.19
C ILE A 235 -7.00 -13.39 -16.46
N ASN A 236 -7.78 -14.46 -16.65
CA ASN A 236 -9.16 -14.34 -17.11
C ASN A 236 -10.21 -14.54 -16.01
N THR A 237 -9.91 -15.36 -15.00
CA THR A 237 -10.88 -15.73 -13.96
C THR A 237 -10.77 -14.86 -12.72
N ILE A 238 -9.56 -14.64 -12.20
CA ILE A 238 -9.36 -13.83 -10.99
C ILE A 238 -9.94 -12.42 -11.13
N PRO A 239 -9.71 -11.66 -12.22
CA PRO A 239 -10.31 -10.34 -12.37
C PRO A 239 -11.84 -10.33 -12.41
N GLN A 240 -12.50 -11.45 -12.76
CA GLN A 240 -13.96 -11.54 -12.65
C GLN A 240 -14.39 -11.77 -11.20
N LYS A 241 -13.67 -12.64 -10.48
CA LYS A 241 -13.89 -12.88 -9.05
C LYS A 241 -13.69 -11.60 -8.24
N GLU A 242 -12.66 -10.81 -8.51
CA GLU A 242 -12.37 -9.55 -7.81
C GLU A 242 -13.53 -8.54 -7.87
N LYS A 243 -14.29 -8.50 -8.98
CA LYS A 243 -15.36 -7.50 -9.16
C LYS A 243 -16.43 -7.59 -8.07
N SER A 244 -16.73 -8.79 -7.61
CA SER A 244 -17.74 -9.04 -6.57
C SER A 244 -17.14 -9.55 -5.27
N GLY A 245 -15.93 -10.11 -5.32
CA GLY A 245 -15.30 -10.77 -4.18
C GLY A 245 -14.30 -9.92 -3.41
N TRP A 246 -13.96 -8.71 -3.87
CA TRP A 246 -13.13 -7.79 -3.11
C TRP A 246 -13.99 -6.83 -2.28
N VAL A 247 -13.97 -6.97 -0.95
CA VAL A 247 -14.88 -6.23 -0.07
C VAL A 247 -14.29 -4.90 0.35
N ALA A 248 -13.07 -4.92 0.89
CA ALA A 248 -12.43 -3.74 1.45
C ALA A 248 -10.91 -3.87 1.50
N THR A 249 -10.24 -2.73 1.55
CA THR A 249 -8.82 -2.62 1.87
C THR A 249 -8.64 -1.62 3.00
N TYR A 250 -8.17 -2.08 4.16
CA TYR A 250 -7.69 -1.19 5.21
C TYR A 250 -6.19 -0.99 5.06
N THR A 251 -5.74 0.27 5.12
CA THR A 251 -4.32 0.64 5.20
C THR A 251 -4.14 1.55 6.40
N GLY A 252 -3.42 1.08 7.40
CA GLY A 252 -2.96 1.88 8.54
C GLY A 252 -1.47 2.13 8.49
N GLY A 253 -1.03 3.34 8.82
CA GLY A 253 0.38 3.67 8.90
C GLY A 253 1.01 4.19 7.61
N PHE A 254 0.25 4.40 6.53
CA PHE A 254 0.78 4.88 5.24
C PHE A 254 0.03 6.11 4.72
N ASP A 255 0.76 7.18 4.41
CA ASP A 255 0.21 8.41 3.83
C ASP A 255 0.39 8.44 2.31
N TYR A 256 -0.69 8.17 1.59
CA TYR A 256 -0.71 8.16 0.12
C TYR A 256 -0.33 9.48 -0.54
N ASN A 257 -0.42 10.62 0.17
CA ASN A 257 -0.01 11.91 -0.41
C ASN A 257 1.51 12.09 -0.40
N THR A 258 2.20 11.51 0.59
CA THR A 258 3.65 11.63 0.72
C THR A 258 4.39 10.37 0.30
N GLY A 259 3.70 9.23 0.19
CA GLY A 259 4.28 7.92 -0.09
C GLY A 259 5.13 7.39 1.06
N LYS A 260 4.88 7.85 2.30
CA LYS A 260 5.71 7.54 3.48
C LYS A 260 4.89 6.94 4.61
N ALA A 261 5.58 6.25 5.51
CA ALA A 261 5.02 5.86 6.80
C ALA A 261 4.52 7.10 7.55
N SER A 262 3.36 7.01 8.21
CA SER A 262 2.79 8.12 8.97
C SER A 262 1.85 7.62 10.05
N ARG A 263 1.80 8.33 11.18
CA ARG A 263 0.81 8.11 12.25
C ARG A 263 -0.30 9.15 12.28
N SER A 264 -0.38 10.03 11.28
CA SER A 264 -1.46 11.01 11.19
C SER A 264 -2.80 10.33 10.88
N ALA A 265 -3.92 10.97 11.22
CA ALA A 265 -5.25 10.39 11.01
C ALA A 265 -5.50 9.93 9.56
N ARG A 266 -5.03 10.70 8.57
CA ARG A 266 -5.12 10.38 7.14
C ARG A 266 -4.27 9.19 6.67
N ALA A 267 -3.45 8.63 7.55
CA ALA A 267 -2.66 7.43 7.28
C ALA A 267 -3.42 6.14 7.64
N TYR A 268 -4.69 6.27 8.05
CA TYR A 268 -5.58 5.18 8.40
C TYR A 268 -6.84 5.34 7.56
N GLU A 269 -6.94 4.55 6.50
CA GLU A 269 -8.09 4.59 5.59
C GLU A 269 -8.61 3.18 5.29
N VAL A 270 -9.92 3.10 5.10
CA VAL A 270 -10.60 1.93 4.51
C VAL A 270 -11.11 2.34 3.14
N VAL A 271 -10.77 1.57 2.13
CA VAL A 271 -11.34 1.67 0.79
C VAL A 271 -12.37 0.55 0.63
N TRP A 272 -13.65 0.91 0.67
CA TRP A 272 -14.77 0.01 0.44
C TRP A 272 -14.91 -0.29 -1.04
N ARG A 273 -15.06 -1.57 -1.43
CA ARG A 273 -15.15 -1.98 -2.83
C ARG A 273 -16.31 -2.94 -3.20
N PRO A 274 -17.52 -2.83 -2.62
CA PRO A 274 -18.60 -3.71 -3.04
C PRO A 274 -18.92 -3.49 -4.53
N TYR A 275 -18.94 -4.58 -5.30
CA TYR A 275 -19.33 -4.59 -6.72
C TYR A 275 -18.61 -3.56 -7.60
N ALA A 276 -17.30 -3.35 -7.39
CA ALA A 276 -16.43 -2.44 -8.13
C ALA A 276 -16.74 -0.92 -8.02
N THR A 277 -17.62 -0.52 -7.10
CA THR A 277 -17.71 0.89 -6.67
C THR A 277 -16.74 1.13 -5.53
N SER A 278 -16.08 2.30 -5.48
CA SER A 278 -15.08 2.60 -4.45
C SER A 278 -15.47 3.80 -3.61
N GLU A 279 -15.56 3.62 -2.31
CA GLU A 279 -15.74 4.66 -1.29
C GLU A 279 -14.55 4.66 -0.35
N LEU A 280 -14.15 5.84 0.13
CA LEU A 280 -13.02 5.99 1.05
C LEU A 280 -13.50 6.54 2.39
N GLU A 281 -13.10 5.88 3.46
CA GLU A 281 -13.35 6.28 4.85
C GLU A 281 -12.03 6.44 5.59
N THR A 282 -11.90 7.49 6.40
CA THR A 282 -10.76 7.63 7.34
C THR A 282 -11.16 7.02 8.66
N TRP A 283 -10.50 5.93 9.05
CA TRP A 283 -10.84 5.18 10.25
C TRP A 283 -9.61 4.40 10.74
N LYS A 284 -9.45 4.33 12.07
CA LYS A 284 -8.36 3.63 12.75
C LYS A 284 -8.97 2.68 13.80
N PRO A 285 -8.58 1.39 13.84
CA PRO A 285 -9.04 0.45 14.87
C PRO A 285 -8.50 0.83 16.25
N THR A 286 -9.31 0.62 17.29
CA THR A 286 -8.89 0.71 18.69
C THR A 286 -8.25 -0.61 19.11
N LEU A 287 -7.08 -0.54 19.74
CA LEU A 287 -6.32 -1.73 20.18
C LEU A 287 -6.62 -2.14 21.64
N THR A 288 -7.29 -1.27 22.39
CA THR A 288 -7.70 -1.47 23.77
C THR A 288 -9.23 -1.39 23.86
N ASP A 289 -9.81 -2.08 24.82
CA ASP A 289 -11.25 -2.01 25.12
C ASP A 289 -11.59 -0.83 26.06
#